data_AF-A0A937Z6P0-F1
#
_entry.id   AF-A0A937Z6P0-F1
#
_cell.length_a   1.000
_cell.length_b   1.000
_cell.length_c   1.000
_cell.angle_alpha   90.00
_cell.angle_beta   90.00
_cell.angle_gamma   90.00
#
_symmetry.space_group_name_H-M   'P 1'
#
loop_
_entity.id
_entity.type
_entity.pdbx_description
1 polymer ?
#
loop_
_entity_poly.entity_id
_entity_poly.type
_entity_poly.pdbx_seq_one_letter_code
_entity_poly.pdbx_strand_id
1 'polypeptide(L)'
;MYLRAENVDPELHSGPILLEDVSVFDLLAVFQELLGRASTAPIATVPRETVTVRDRLHAIMALLQQDPDRPLTFYDLVTFPTTRVVVVMTFLAVLELIRRRRILVVQEEPNGPILVRLAA
;
A
#
# COMPACT_ATOMS: atom_id res chain seq x y z
N MET A 1 12.94 -44.16 16.78
CA MET A 1 11.69 -43.66 17.39
C MET A 1 11.89 -42.20 17.76
N TYR A 2 11.59 -41.29 16.83
CA TYR A 2 11.14 -39.93 17.08
C TYR A 2 9.99 -39.68 16.10
N LEU A 3 8.92 -39.11 16.62
CA LEU A 3 7.59 -39.10 16.06
C LEU A 3 7.47 -38.17 14.84
N ARG A 4 6.67 -38.63 13.89
CA ARG A 4 6.15 -37.93 12.72
C ARG A 4 5.00 -37.02 13.14
N ALA A 5 5.09 -35.74 12.80
CA ALA A 5 3.99 -34.84 12.45
C ALA A 5 4.63 -33.60 11.83
N GLU A 6 4.24 -33.06 10.69
CA GLU A 6 3.26 -33.39 9.67
C GLU A 6 3.67 -32.54 8.46
N ASN A 7 3.33 -32.99 7.26
CA ASN A 7 3.64 -32.29 6.02
C ASN A 7 3.06 -30.87 6.06
N VAL A 8 3.91 -29.85 5.86
CA VAL A 8 3.40 -28.54 5.46
C VAL A 8 3.12 -28.65 3.97
N ASP A 9 1.84 -28.78 3.63
CA ASP A 9 1.38 -28.85 2.24
C ASP A 9 1.86 -27.62 1.45
N PRO A 10 2.41 -27.81 0.24
CA PRO A 10 2.81 -26.71 -0.64
C PRO A 10 1.63 -26.19 -1.49
N GLU A 11 0.40 -26.34 -1.03
CA GLU A 11 -0.75 -25.67 -1.63
C GLU A 11 -0.81 -24.22 -1.11
N LEU A 12 0.09 -23.41 -1.65
CA LEU A 12 -0.05 -21.96 -1.67
C LEU A 12 -1.34 -21.64 -2.44
N HIS A 13 -2.42 -21.52 -1.67
CA HIS A 13 -3.74 -20.93 -1.97
C HIS A 13 -3.79 -20.23 -3.33
N SER A 14 -4.02 -21.02 -4.38
CA SER A 14 -4.29 -20.57 -5.73
C SER A 14 -5.80 -20.42 -5.90
N GLY A 15 -6.39 -19.54 -5.09
CA GLY A 15 -7.79 -19.16 -5.16
C GLY A 15 -7.90 -17.63 -5.18
N PRO A 16 -8.96 -17.07 -5.80
CA PRO A 16 -9.22 -15.63 -5.67
C PRO A 16 -9.35 -15.30 -4.20
N ILE A 17 -8.51 -14.38 -3.69
CA ILE A 17 -8.65 -13.83 -2.36
C ILE A 17 -9.96 -13.04 -2.37
N LEU A 18 -11.00 -13.64 -1.81
CA LEU A 18 -12.25 -12.95 -1.53
C LEU A 18 -11.95 -11.94 -0.43
N LEU A 19 -12.04 -10.65 -0.76
CA LEU A 19 -11.77 -9.53 0.15
C LEU A 19 -12.82 -9.37 1.28
N GLU A 20 -13.66 -10.39 1.51
CA GLU A 20 -14.67 -10.39 2.56
C GLU A 20 -14.09 -10.73 3.94
N ASP A 21 -12.92 -11.36 4.02
CA ASP A 21 -12.34 -11.87 5.27
C ASP A 21 -11.03 -11.19 5.72
N VAL A 22 -10.60 -10.10 5.08
CA VAL A 22 -9.36 -9.40 5.46
C VAL A 22 -9.64 -8.35 6.52
N SER A 23 -9.24 -8.63 7.75
CA SER A 23 -9.33 -7.71 8.87
C SER A 23 -8.25 -6.62 8.80
N VAL A 24 -8.52 -5.45 9.36
CA VAL A 24 -7.51 -4.40 9.57
C VAL A 24 -6.32 -4.93 10.39
N PHE A 25 -6.54 -5.96 11.20
CA PHE A 25 -5.49 -6.63 11.96
C PHE A 25 -4.56 -7.47 11.10
N ASP A 26 -5.02 -8.01 9.96
CA ASP A 26 -4.17 -8.77 9.04
C ASP A 26 -3.21 -7.83 8.28
N LEU A 27 -3.70 -6.65 7.92
CA LEU A 27 -2.86 -5.56 7.40
C LEU A 27 -1.81 -5.10 8.43
N LEU A 28 -2.18 -5.01 9.71
CA LEU A 28 -1.25 -4.68 10.78
C LEU A 28 -0.20 -5.77 11.00
N ALA A 29 -0.58 -7.05 10.89
CA ALA A 29 0.32 -8.18 11.02
C ALA A 29 1.36 -8.19 9.89
N VAL A 30 0.92 -8.03 8.63
CA VAL A 30 1.82 -7.91 7.47
C VAL A 30 2.72 -6.68 7.61
N PHE A 31 2.21 -5.57 8.12
CA PHE A 31 3.02 -4.37 8.37
C PHE A 31 4.11 -4.59 9.42
N GLN A 32 3.79 -5.26 10.54
CA GLN A 32 4.76 -5.61 11.58
C GLN A 32 5.83 -6.59 11.07
N GLU A 33 5.43 -7.55 10.22
CA GLU A 33 6.33 -8.50 9.60
C GLU A 33 7.32 -7.81 8.63
N LEU A 34 6.83 -6.83 7.85
CA LEU A 34 7.67 -6.02 6.98
C LEU A 34 8.62 -5.10 7.76
N LEU A 35 8.19 -4.56 8.90
CA LEU A 35 9.05 -3.81 9.81
C LEU A 35 10.14 -4.68 10.42
N GLY A 36 9.82 -5.92 10.82
CA GLY A 36 10.79 -6.87 11.36
C GLY A 36 11.86 -7.31 10.35
N ARG A 37 11.57 -7.20 9.05
CA ARG A 37 12.50 -7.52 7.95
C ARG A 37 13.25 -6.30 7.40
N ALA A 38 12.92 -5.10 7.85
CA ALA A 38 13.59 -3.88 7.41
C ALA A 38 14.92 -3.71 8.15
N SER A 39 16.00 -4.24 7.57
CA SER A 39 17.37 -4.12 8.07
C SER A 39 17.76 -2.66 8.37
N THR A 40 18.39 -2.46 9.53
CA THR A 40 19.04 -1.21 9.96
C THR A 40 20.35 -0.99 9.18
N ALA A 41 20.25 -0.56 7.92
CA ALA A 41 21.41 0.02 7.24
C ALA A 41 21.67 1.43 7.82
N PRO A 42 22.90 1.77 8.25
CA PRO A 42 23.19 3.09 8.78
C PRO A 42 23.18 4.09 7.63
N ILE A 43 22.22 5.01 7.64
CA ILE A 43 22.17 6.14 6.71
C ILE A 43 22.47 7.39 7.52
N ALA A 44 23.45 8.16 7.04
CA ALA A 44 23.89 9.42 7.62
C ALA A 44 22.71 10.32 8.00
N THR A 45 22.81 10.92 9.19
CA THR A 45 21.80 11.75 9.84
C THR A 45 21.61 13.07 9.09
N VAL A 46 20.90 13.04 7.97
CA VAL A 46 20.20 14.22 7.44
C VAL A 46 18.84 14.23 8.12
N PRO A 47 18.41 15.31 8.80
CA PRO A 47 17.08 15.36 9.38
C PRO A 47 16.07 15.30 8.23
N ARG A 48 15.54 14.10 7.97
CA ARG A 48 14.45 13.92 7.02
C ARG A 48 13.23 14.62 7.61
N GLU A 49 12.70 15.62 6.89
CA GLU A 49 11.33 16.07 7.12
C GLU A 49 10.43 14.84 7.23
N THR A 50 9.75 14.72 8.37
CA THR A 50 8.90 13.57 8.65
C THR A 50 7.61 13.77 7.85
N VAL A 51 7.57 13.26 6.62
CA VAL A 51 6.34 13.26 5.82
C VAL A 51 5.30 12.43 6.55
N THR A 52 4.19 13.06 6.96
CA THR A 52 3.12 12.37 7.67
C THR A 52 2.14 11.73 6.69
N VAL A 53 1.29 10.82 7.19
CA VAL A 53 0.15 10.29 6.40
C VAL A 53 -0.78 11.42 5.97
N ARG A 54 -0.97 12.44 6.81
CA ARG A 54 -1.80 13.62 6.49
C ARG A 54 -1.23 14.41 5.32
N ASP A 55 0.08 14.60 5.27
CA ASP A 55 0.73 15.30 4.16
C ASP A 55 0.58 14.51 2.86
N ARG A 56 0.66 13.18 2.95
CA ARG A 56 0.46 12.30 1.79
C ARG A 56 -0.98 12.37 1.26
N LEU A 57 -1.99 12.41 2.14
CA LEU A 57 -3.39 12.61 1.74
C LEU A 57 -3.56 13.92 0.97
N HIS A 58 -2.99 15.02 1.46
CA HIS A 58 -3.07 16.32 0.80
C HIS A 58 -2.33 16.32 -0.55
N ALA A 59 -1.13 15.72 -0.61
CA ALA A 59 -0.36 15.64 -1.85
C ALA A 59 -1.10 14.88 -2.95
N ILE A 60 -1.70 13.72 -2.62
CA ILE A 60 -2.48 12.93 -3.59
C ILE A 60 -3.68 13.72 -4.09
N MET A 61 -4.45 14.35 -3.19
CA MET A 61 -5.61 15.16 -3.57
C MET A 61 -5.21 16.34 -4.46
N ALA A 62 -4.15 17.06 -4.10
CA ALA A 62 -3.66 18.19 -4.88
C ALA A 62 -3.23 17.74 -6.28
N LEU A 63 -2.54 16.59 -6.39
CA LEU A 63 -2.12 16.04 -7.67
C LEU A 63 -3.32 15.65 -8.56
N LEU A 64 -4.32 14.97 -8.01
CA LEU A 64 -5.54 14.60 -8.74
C LEU A 64 -6.38 15.82 -9.15
N GLN A 65 -6.29 16.93 -8.42
CA GLN A 65 -6.99 18.18 -8.74
C GLN A 65 -6.32 19.00 -9.84
N GLN A 66 -5.07 18.70 -10.21
CA GLN A 66 -4.39 19.40 -11.31
C GLN A 66 -5.04 19.08 -12.67
N ASP A 67 -5.54 17.86 -12.83
CA ASP A 67 -6.24 17.40 -14.03
C ASP A 67 -7.38 16.45 -13.63
N PRO A 68 -8.55 16.99 -13.21
CA PRO A 68 -9.64 16.20 -12.62
C PRO A 68 -10.21 15.10 -13.51
N ASP A 69 -10.10 15.27 -14.83
CA ASP A 69 -10.64 14.34 -15.82
C ASP A 69 -9.66 13.21 -16.17
N ARG A 70 -8.39 13.33 -15.74
CA ARG A 70 -7.35 12.36 -16.04
C ARG A 70 -7.10 11.41 -14.86
N PRO A 71 -7.33 10.09 -15.01
CA PRO A 71 -6.92 9.13 -14.01
C PRO A 71 -5.38 9.02 -13.96
N LEU A 72 -4.84 8.89 -12.75
CA LEU A 72 -3.43 8.67 -12.48
C LEU A 72 -3.19 7.24 -12.03
N THR A 73 -2.05 6.66 -12.39
CA THR A 73 -1.66 5.36 -11.83
C THR A 73 -1.15 5.54 -10.39
N PHE A 74 -1.16 4.47 -9.59
CA PHE A 74 -0.52 4.49 -8.27
C PHE A 74 0.98 4.86 -8.35
N TYR A 75 1.65 4.48 -9.44
CA TYR A 75 3.04 4.86 -9.69
C TYR A 75 3.20 6.38 -9.80
N ASP A 76 2.27 7.06 -10.46
CA ASP A 76 2.27 8.53 -10.60
C ASP A 76 2.07 9.25 -9.26
N LEU A 77 1.49 8.58 -8.26
CA LEU A 77 1.31 9.14 -6.90
C LEU A 77 2.60 9.12 -6.07
N VAL A 78 3.66 8.48 -6.57
CA VAL A 78 4.92 8.29 -5.88
C VAL A 78 6.04 9.00 -6.63
N THR A 79 6.67 9.98 -5.98
CA THR A 79 7.88 10.61 -6.50
C THR A 79 9.08 9.70 -6.28
N PHE A 80 9.79 9.34 -7.36
CA PHE A 80 11.00 8.52 -7.33
C PHE A 80 12.27 9.39 -7.51
N PRO A 81 13.43 8.97 -6.96
CA PRO A 81 13.67 7.78 -6.15
C PRO A 81 13.08 7.90 -4.74
N THR A 82 12.65 6.78 -4.15
CA THR A 82 11.91 6.78 -2.87
C THR A 82 12.25 5.59 -1.97
N THR A 83 11.74 5.60 -0.73
CA THR A 83 11.88 4.48 0.21
C THR A 83 10.64 3.60 0.23
N ARG A 84 10.79 2.33 0.62
CA ARG A 84 9.65 1.41 0.82
C ARG A 84 8.59 1.98 1.77
N VAL A 85 9.02 2.69 2.82
CA VAL A 85 8.11 3.35 3.77
C VAL A 85 7.21 4.37 3.06
N VAL A 86 7.75 5.18 2.16
CA VAL A 86 6.97 6.17 1.40
C VAL A 86 5.95 5.52 0.48
N VAL A 87 6.30 4.40 -0.16
CA VAL A 87 5.36 3.62 -0.99
C VAL A 87 4.19 3.10 -0.14
N VAL A 88 4.50 2.48 1.01
CA VAL A 88 3.47 1.98 1.94
C VAL A 88 2.58 3.12 2.46
N MET A 89 3.16 4.26 2.83
CA MET A 89 2.39 5.43 3.27
C MET A 89 1.47 5.98 2.17
N THR A 90 1.92 5.96 0.92
CA THR A 90 1.11 6.38 -0.24
C THR A 90 -0.07 5.42 -0.43
N PHE A 91 0.17 4.11 -0.27
CA PHE A 91 -0.88 3.10 -0.33
C PHE A 91 -1.92 3.28 0.78
N LEU A 92 -1.47 3.46 2.03
CA LEU A 92 -2.37 3.73 3.16
C LEU A 92 -3.18 5.02 2.98
N ALA A 93 -2.56 6.06 2.41
CA ALA A 93 -3.26 7.31 2.10
C ALA A 93 -4.34 7.10 1.02
N VAL A 94 -4.08 6.32 -0.03
CA VAL A 94 -5.08 5.93 -1.03
C VAL A 94 -6.24 5.18 -0.37
N LEU A 95 -5.97 4.16 0.45
CA LEU A 95 -7.02 3.41 1.16
C LEU A 95 -7.88 4.32 2.05
N GLU A 96 -7.25 5.26 2.75
CA GLU A 96 -7.96 6.22 3.59
C GLU A 96 -8.82 7.20 2.76
N LEU A 97 -8.36 7.63 1.58
CA LEU A 97 -9.17 8.47 0.68
C LEU A 97 -10.35 7.70 0.08
N ILE A 98 -10.19 6.41 -0.22
CA ILE A 98 -11.29 5.52 -0.62
C ILE A 98 -12.30 5.42 0.53
N ARG A 99 -11.84 5.16 1.76
CA ARG A 99 -12.69 5.07 2.96
C ARG A 99 -13.50 6.35 3.18
N ARG A 100 -12.93 7.52 2.87
CA ARG A 100 -13.58 8.84 2.93
C ARG A 100 -14.40 9.19 1.69
N ARG A 101 -14.46 8.30 0.68
CA ARG A 101 -15.15 8.50 -0.60
C ARG A 101 -14.68 9.75 -1.36
N ARG A 102 -13.39 10.09 -1.26
CA ARG A 102 -12.81 11.26 -1.94
C ARG A 102 -12.25 10.93 -3.32
N ILE A 103 -11.90 9.66 -3.53
CA ILE A 103 -11.35 9.14 -4.78
C ILE A 103 -12.05 7.85 -5.15
N LEU A 104 -11.94 7.50 -6.43
CA LEU A 104 -12.33 6.20 -6.98
C LEU A 104 -11.08 5.50 -7.50
N VAL A 105 -10.99 4.20 -7.23
CA VAL A 105 -9.86 3.36 -7.64
C VAL A 105 -10.37 2.19 -8.46
N VAL A 106 -9.70 1.91 -9.57
CA VAL A 106 -10.01 0.81 -10.49
C VAL A 106 -8.75 0.00 -10.75
N GLN A 107 -8.88 -1.32 -10.71
CA GLN A 107 -7.86 -2.28 -11.12
C GLN A 107 -8.58 -3.42 -11.85
N GLU A 108 -8.37 -3.49 -13.17
CA GLU A 108 -9.10 -4.41 -14.06
C GLU A 108 -8.67 -5.88 -13.87
N GLU A 109 -7.40 -6.09 -13.52
CA GLU A 109 -6.82 -7.42 -13.35
C GLU A 109 -5.93 -7.49 -12.10
N PRO A 110 -5.82 -8.65 -11.44
CA PRO A 110 -4.92 -8.82 -10.29
C PRO A 110 -3.49 -8.40 -10.64
N ASN A 111 -2.87 -7.56 -9.81
CA ASN A 111 -1.54 -6.98 -10.02
C ASN A 111 -1.39 -6.09 -11.27
N GLY A 112 -2.49 -5.77 -11.95
CA GLY A 112 -2.52 -4.77 -13.01
C GLY A 112 -2.41 -3.34 -12.49
N PRO A 113 -2.36 -2.34 -13.38
CA PRO A 113 -2.29 -0.93 -13.00
C PRO A 113 -3.45 -0.53 -12.09
N ILE A 114 -3.11 0.14 -10.98
CA ILE A 114 -4.10 0.74 -10.08
C ILE A 114 -4.33 2.17 -10.56
N LEU A 115 -5.51 2.44 -11.12
CA LEU A 115 -5.91 3.76 -11.59
C LEU A 115 -6.68 4.49 -10.49
N VAL A 116 -6.39 5.77 -10.30
CA VAL A 116 -6.93 6.62 -9.25
C VAL A 116 -7.47 7.91 -9.87
N ARG A 117 -8.69 8.29 -9.50
CA ARG A 117 -9.33 9.54 -9.94
C ARG A 117 -10.16 10.16 -8.82
N LEU A 118 -10.54 11.43 -8.97
CA LEU A 118 -11.46 12.06 -8.02
C LEU A 118 -12.84 11.37 -8.04
N ALA A 119 -13.47 11.28 -6.87
CA ALA A 119 -14.88 10.95 -6.78
C ALA A 119 -15.70 12.16 -7.26
N ALA A 120 -16.77 11.89 -8.01
CA ALA A 120 -17.72 12.90 -8.46
C ALA A 120 -18.60 13.39 -7.30
#